data_AF-A0AAN0ITM4-F1
#
_entry.id   AF-A0AAN0ITM4-F1
#
_cell.length_a   1.000
_cell.length_b   1.000
_cell.length_c   1.000
_cell.angle_alpha   90.00
_cell.angle_beta   90.00
_cell.angle_gamma   90.00
#
_symmetry.space_group_name_H-M   'P 1'
#
loop_
_entity.id
_entity.type
_entity.pdbx_description
1 polymer ?
#
loop_
_entity_poly.entity_id
_entity_poly.type
_entity_poly.pdbx_seq_one_letter_code
_entity_poly.pdbx_strand_id
1 'polypeptide(L)'
;EGLVYVTDYNNHRVQKFTHDGKYLSKFGSEGSGPGQLKSPAGIAVDNAGLVYVSEQSNHRVSIFTSDRVFVRSFGEKGANEDQFQSPYGEMTFDKDGLLYICDNANNRLVMY
;
A
#
# COMPACT_ATOMS: atom_id res chain seq x y z
N GLU A 1 15.39 -11.97 -10.62
CA GLU A 1 15.93 -10.69 -10.11
C GLU A 1 14.84 -9.99 -9.31
N GLY A 2 15.16 -9.47 -8.13
CA GLY A 2 14.18 -8.82 -7.25
C GLY A 2 13.85 -7.40 -7.72
N LEU A 3 12.57 -7.04 -7.65
CA LEU A 3 12.11 -5.67 -7.82
C LEU A 3 12.01 -5.01 -6.44
N VAL A 4 12.40 -3.74 -6.36
CA VAL A 4 12.30 -2.93 -5.14
C VAL A 4 11.21 -1.89 -5.36
N TYR A 5 10.23 -1.85 -4.45
CA TYR A 5 9.17 -0.85 -4.45
C TYR A 5 9.37 0.09 -3.27
N VAL A 6 9.22 1.40 -3.50
CA VAL A 6 9.43 2.44 -2.50
C VAL A 6 8.24 3.37 -2.49
N THR A 7 7.60 3.52 -1.32
CA THR A 7 6.57 4.53 -1.08
C THR A 7 7.21 5.90 -0.95
N ASP A 8 6.93 6.77 -1.90
CA ASP A 8 7.46 8.13 -1.95
C ASP A 8 6.40 9.07 -1.34
N TYR A 9 6.33 9.00 -0.01
CA TYR A 9 5.22 9.49 0.83
C TYR A 9 4.74 10.90 0.48
N ASN A 10 5.64 11.89 0.45
CA ASN A 10 5.29 13.29 0.17
C ASN A 10 5.04 13.58 -1.31
N ASN A 11 5.41 12.67 -2.21
CA ASN A 11 5.14 12.79 -3.65
C ASN A 11 3.92 11.97 -4.08
N HIS A 12 3.19 11.37 -3.13
CA HIS A 12 1.91 10.69 -3.38
C HIS A 12 2.01 9.60 -4.46
N ARG A 13 3.11 8.83 -4.45
CA ARG A 13 3.42 7.83 -5.47
C ARG A 13 4.23 6.67 -4.91
N VAL A 14 4.32 5.61 -5.69
CA VAL A 14 5.27 4.51 -5.48
C VAL A 14 6.27 4.50 -6.62
N GLN A 15 7.54 4.30 -6.31
CA GLN A 15 8.62 4.12 -7.27
C GLN A 15 9.06 2.66 -7.32
N LYS A 16 9.45 2.19 -8.51
CA LYS A 16 9.88 0.83 -8.80
C LYS A 16 11.32 0.87 -9.30
N PHE A 17 12.16 0.04 -8.71
CA PHE A 17 13.59 -0.09 -9.01
C PHE A 17 13.96 -1.55 -9.23
N THR A 18 15.11 -1.76 -9.86
CA THR A 18 15.82 -3.03 -9.80
C THR A 18 16.49 -3.21 -8.42
N HIS A 19 16.88 -4.44 -8.09
CA HIS A 19 17.61 -4.73 -6.84
C HIS A 19 18.95 -3.98 -6.68
N ASP A 20 19.61 -3.59 -7.77
CA ASP A 20 20.82 -2.77 -7.80
C ASP A 20 20.53 -1.25 -7.77
N GLY A 21 19.26 -0.86 -7.61
CA GLY A 21 18.85 0.54 -7.39
C GLY A 21 18.60 1.35 -8.66
N LYS A 22 18.58 0.73 -9.85
CA LYS A 22 18.22 1.43 -11.09
C LYS A 22 16.73 1.74 -11.11
N TYR A 23 16.39 3.01 -11.29
CA TYR A 23 15.00 3.44 -11.46
C TYR A 23 14.38 2.80 -12.72
N LEU A 24 13.20 2.20 -12.56
CA LEU A 24 12.43 1.61 -13.65
C LEU A 24 11.21 2.46 -13.99
N SER A 25 10.37 2.75 -12.98
CA SER A 25 9.14 3.50 -13.20
C SER A 25 8.51 3.97 -11.89
N LYS A 26 7.38 4.68 -11.98
CA LYS A 26 6.56 5.10 -10.86
C LYS A 26 5.08 4.95 -11.20
N PHE A 27 4.23 4.94 -10.18
CA PHE A 27 2.78 4.98 -10.30
C PHE A 27 2.14 5.65 -9.10
N GLY A 28 0.90 6.09 -9.26
CA GLY A 28 0.25 6.99 -8.31
C GLY A 28 0.46 8.46 -8.66
N SER A 29 -0.55 9.25 -8.30
CA SER A 29 -0.54 10.71 -8.24
C SER A 29 -1.42 11.13 -7.07
N GLU A 30 -1.24 12.36 -6.57
CA GLU A 30 -2.03 12.85 -5.46
C GLU A 30 -3.54 12.80 -5.76
N GLY A 31 -4.31 12.21 -4.84
CA GLY A 31 -5.77 12.22 -4.87
C GLY A 31 -6.38 11.00 -4.18
N SER A 32 -7.68 10.80 -4.39
CA SER A 32 -8.46 9.70 -3.79
C SER A 32 -9.18 8.83 -4.82
N GLY A 33 -9.07 9.14 -6.10
CA GLY A 33 -9.63 8.35 -7.20
C GLY A 33 -8.88 7.03 -7.45
N PRO A 34 -9.38 6.21 -8.39
CA PRO A 34 -8.70 4.98 -8.83
C PRO A 34 -7.28 5.26 -9.31
N GLY A 35 -6.32 4.54 -8.76
CA GLY A 35 -4.90 4.69 -9.07
C GLY A 35 -4.22 5.96 -8.54
N GLN A 36 -4.97 6.85 -7.89
CA GLN A 36 -4.40 7.95 -7.10
C GLN A 36 -4.06 7.47 -5.70
N LEU A 37 -3.04 8.09 -5.11
CA LEU A 37 -2.57 7.80 -3.77
C LEU A 37 -2.57 9.08 -2.95
N LYS A 38 -2.77 8.96 -1.63
CA LYS A 38 -2.55 10.08 -0.71
C LYS A 38 -1.74 9.67 0.50
N SER A 39 -0.51 10.17 0.56
CA SER A 39 0.44 9.87 1.63
C SER A 39 0.68 8.35 1.77
N PRO A 40 1.13 7.66 0.69
CA PRO A 40 1.38 6.23 0.74
C PRO A 40 2.49 5.95 1.76
N ALA A 41 2.25 5.03 2.70
CA ALA A 41 3.16 4.78 3.82
C ALA A 41 3.74 3.36 3.78
N GLY A 42 2.91 2.36 4.10
CA GLY A 42 3.28 0.94 4.06
C GLY A 42 3.12 0.33 2.67
N ILE A 43 3.93 -0.70 2.39
CA ILE A 43 3.87 -1.46 1.15
C ILE A 43 4.14 -2.95 1.42
N ALA A 44 3.39 -3.82 0.76
CA ALA A 44 3.60 -5.26 0.75
C ALA A 44 3.38 -5.80 -0.66
N VAL A 45 4.04 -6.92 -0.98
CA VAL A 45 3.85 -7.62 -2.25
C VAL A 45 3.48 -9.06 -1.94
N ASP A 46 2.38 -9.54 -2.51
CA ASP A 46 1.95 -10.93 -2.34
C ASP A 46 2.70 -11.89 -3.28
N ASN A 47 2.47 -13.19 -3.11
CA ASN A 47 3.09 -14.23 -3.95
C ASN A 47 2.64 -14.19 -5.42
N ALA A 48 1.52 -13.52 -5.73
CA ALA A 48 1.04 -13.30 -7.09
C ALA A 48 1.64 -12.03 -7.74
N GLY A 49 2.41 -11.25 -6.99
CA GLY A 49 3.03 -10.00 -7.46
C GLY A 49 2.10 -8.79 -7.41
N LEU A 50 0.97 -8.86 -6.71
CA LEU A 50 0.14 -7.69 -6.41
C LEU A 50 0.81 -6.85 -5.35
N VAL A 51 0.77 -5.55 -5.54
CA VAL A 51 1.38 -4.54 -4.67
C VAL A 51 0.29 -3.87 -3.86
N TYR A 52 0.33 -4.04 -2.56
CA TYR A 52 -0.57 -3.46 -1.58
C TYR A 52 0.10 -2.23 -1.00
N VAL A 53 -0.60 -1.09 -1.01
CA VAL A 53 -0.08 0.20 -0.53
C VAL A 53 -1.06 0.79 0.47
N SER A 54 -0.63 1.03 1.70
CA SER A 54 -1.46 1.72 2.69
C SER A 54 -1.39 3.23 2.46
N GLU A 55 -2.53 3.89 2.52
CA GLU A 55 -2.66 5.32 2.29
C GLU A 55 -3.09 6.02 3.58
N GLN A 56 -2.14 6.69 4.24
CA GLN A 56 -2.39 7.30 5.54
C GLN A 56 -3.53 8.32 5.49
N SER A 57 -3.57 9.14 4.43
CA SER A 57 -4.52 10.24 4.31
C SER A 57 -5.86 9.84 3.67
N ASN A 58 -5.89 8.72 2.95
CA ASN A 58 -7.14 8.18 2.39
C ASN A 58 -7.75 7.07 3.28
N HIS A 59 -7.07 6.65 4.35
CA HIS A 59 -7.57 5.66 5.30
C HIS A 59 -7.94 4.32 4.65
N ARG A 60 -7.15 3.91 3.65
CA ARG A 60 -7.42 2.71 2.84
C ARG A 60 -6.13 2.01 2.45
N VAL A 61 -6.26 0.79 1.95
CA VAL A 61 -5.22 0.07 1.23
C VAL A 61 -5.61 -0.03 -0.24
N SER A 62 -4.72 0.41 -1.13
CA SER A 62 -4.87 0.27 -2.57
C SER A 62 -4.02 -0.87 -3.10
N ILE A 63 -4.57 -1.62 -4.05
CA ILE A 63 -3.94 -2.80 -4.65
C ILE A 63 -3.66 -2.51 -6.13
N PHE A 64 -2.45 -2.80 -6.54
CA PHE A 64 -1.97 -2.64 -7.90
C PHE A 64 -1.37 -3.94 -8.44
N THR A 65 -1.41 -4.14 -9.75
CA THR A 65 -0.59 -5.17 -10.39
C THR A 65 0.87 -4.73 -10.43
N SER A 66 1.79 -5.69 -10.65
CA SER A 66 3.21 -5.40 -10.91
C SER A 66 3.45 -4.48 -12.12
N ASP A 67 2.48 -4.46 -13.04
CA ASP A 67 2.46 -3.60 -14.24
C ASP A 67 1.86 -2.22 -13.98
N ARG A 68 1.54 -1.93 -12.70
CA ARG A 68 1.10 -0.64 -12.17
C ARG A 68 -0.35 -0.30 -12.49
N VAL A 69 -1.17 -1.31 -12.77
CA VAL A 69 -2.61 -1.13 -13.00
C VAL A 69 -3.31 -1.18 -11.65
N PHE A 70 -4.14 -0.19 -11.36
CA PHE A 70 -5.00 -0.20 -10.17
C PHE A 70 -6.02 -1.34 -10.28
N VAL A 71 -6.10 -2.17 -9.25
CA VAL A 71 -7.04 -3.30 -9.18
C VAL A 71 -8.28 -2.87 -8.40
N ARG A 72 -8.08 -2.49 -7.13
CA ARG A 72 -9.12 -2.04 -6.21
C ARG A 72 -8.51 -1.39 -4.99
N SER A 73 -9.35 -0.83 -4.13
CA SER A 73 -8.98 -0.44 -2.76
C SER A 73 -9.97 -1.00 -1.76
N PHE A 74 -9.58 -1.10 -0.50
CA PHE A 74 -10.46 -1.44 0.62
C PHE A 74 -10.08 -0.63 1.86
N GLY A 75 -11.03 -0.47 2.77
CA GLY A 75 -10.89 0.40 3.92
C GLY A 75 -11.45 1.80 3.69
N GLU A 76 -11.92 2.38 4.77
CA GLU A 76 -12.33 3.78 4.88
C GLU A 76 -12.04 4.31 6.28
N LYS A 77 -12.19 5.61 6.48
CA LYS A 77 -11.94 6.24 7.78
C LYS A 77 -12.87 5.72 8.86
N GLY A 78 -12.33 5.16 9.93
CA GLY A 78 -13.09 4.78 11.11
C GLY A 78 -12.37 3.77 11.99
N ALA A 79 -13.12 3.11 12.87
CA ALA A 79 -12.61 2.15 13.85
C ALA A 79 -13.40 0.84 13.89
N ASN A 80 -14.41 0.69 13.04
CA ASN A 80 -15.19 -0.55 12.96
C ASN A 80 -14.42 -1.62 12.18
N GLU A 81 -15.05 -2.79 12.02
CA GLU A 81 -14.60 -3.78 11.04
C GLU A 81 -14.48 -3.14 9.66
N ASP A 82 -13.45 -3.53 8.93
CA ASP A 82 -13.11 -2.99 7.62
C ASP A 82 -12.80 -1.49 7.51
N GLN A 83 -12.58 -0.82 8.64
CA GLN A 83 -12.19 0.60 8.68
C GLN A 83 -10.77 0.78 9.22
N PHE A 84 -10.11 1.85 8.79
CA PHE A 84 -8.79 2.25 9.25
C PHE A 84 -8.78 3.70 9.70
N GLN A 85 -7.88 4.02 10.63
CA GLN A 85 -7.48 5.38 10.96
C GLN A 85 -5.97 5.51 10.77
N SER A 86 -5.61 6.28 9.74
CA SER A 86 -4.23 6.54 9.31
C SER A 86 -3.31 5.31 9.35
N PRO A 87 -3.48 4.33 8.44
CA PRO A 87 -2.63 3.15 8.38
C PRO A 87 -1.22 3.52 7.90
N TYR A 88 -0.38 3.96 8.83
CA TYR A 88 0.97 4.51 8.60
C TYR A 88 2.09 3.46 8.63
N GLY A 89 1.81 2.28 9.19
CA GLY A 89 2.83 1.25 9.42
C GLY A 89 3.09 0.36 8.21
N GLU A 90 4.12 -0.47 8.33
CA GLU A 90 4.35 -1.56 7.40
C GLU A 90 3.17 -2.53 7.35
N MET A 91 3.03 -3.17 6.20
CA MET A 91 2.12 -4.28 5.99
C MET A 91 2.97 -5.50 5.66
N THR A 92 2.56 -6.68 6.11
CA THR A 92 3.24 -7.92 5.75
C THR A 92 2.25 -9.04 5.54
N PHE A 93 2.60 -9.98 4.68
CA PHE A 93 1.92 -11.26 4.59
C PHE A 93 2.60 -12.28 5.50
N ASP A 94 1.83 -13.23 6.04
CA ASP A 94 2.41 -14.47 6.55
C ASP A 94 2.57 -15.52 5.45
N LYS A 95 3.07 -16.70 5.83
CA LYS A 95 3.30 -17.83 4.92
C LYS A 95 2.03 -18.39 4.27
N ASP A 96 0.87 -18.15 4.88
CA ASP A 96 -0.42 -18.65 4.41
C ASP A 96 -1.16 -17.58 3.58
N GLY A 97 -0.58 -16.38 3.44
CA GLY A 97 -1.11 -15.28 2.64
C GLY A 97 -2.04 -14.34 3.39
N LEU A 98 -2.11 -14.42 4.73
CA LEU A 98 -2.86 -13.46 5.54
C LEU A 98 -2.07 -12.15 5.65
N LEU A 99 -2.72 -11.04 5.33
CA LEU A 99 -2.17 -9.69 5.36
C LEU A 99 -2.38 -9.06 6.74
N TYR A 100 -1.30 -8.60 7.36
CA TYR A 100 -1.31 -7.86 8.62
C TYR A 100 -1.09 -6.37 8.34
N ILE A 101 -1.95 -5.52 8.92
CA ILE A 101 -1.95 -4.07 8.70
C ILE A 101 -1.96 -3.34 10.04
N CYS A 102 -0.99 -2.44 10.24
CA CYS A 102 -0.93 -1.57 11.41
C CYS A 102 -1.90 -0.38 11.28
N ASP A 103 -3.03 -0.46 11.98
CA ASP A 103 -4.05 0.58 12.07
C ASP A 103 -3.73 1.53 13.24
N ASN A 104 -2.72 2.37 12.99
CA ASN A 104 -1.93 3.05 14.03
C ASN A 104 -2.78 3.90 14.97
N ALA A 105 -3.67 4.74 14.44
CA ALA A 105 -4.43 5.66 15.27
C ALA A 105 -5.58 4.97 16.03
N ASN A 106 -5.92 3.74 15.67
CA ASN A 106 -6.83 2.89 16.44
C ASN A 106 -6.08 1.95 17.41
N ASN A 107 -4.75 2.02 17.48
CA ASN A 107 -3.89 1.19 18.34
C ASN A 107 -4.13 -0.32 18.16
N ARG A 108 -4.35 -0.77 16.92
CA ARG A 108 -4.64 -2.18 16.62
C ARG A 108 -3.90 -2.68 15.38
N LEU A 109 -3.79 -4.00 15.30
CA LEU A 109 -3.42 -4.73 14.09
C LEU A 109 -4.70 -5.31 13.47
N VAL A 110 -4.89 -5.14 12.16
CA VAL A 110 -6.01 -5.72 11.42
C VAL A 110 -5.45 -6.79 10.47
N MET A 111 -6.20 -7.88 10.27
CA MET A 111 -5.80 -9.01 9.43
C MET A 111 -6.79 -9.22 8.28
N TYR A 112 -6.30 -9.55 7.09
CA TYR A 112 -7.08 -9.76 5.86
C TYR A 112 -6.64 -10.99 5.08
#